data_AF-A0A943ZIM7-F1
#
_entry.id   AF-A0A943ZIM7-F1
#
_cell.length_a   1.000
_cell.length_b   1.000
_cell.length_c   1.000
_cell.angle_alpha   90.00
_cell.angle_beta   90.00
_cell.angle_gamma   90.00
#
_symmetry.space_group_name_H-M   'P 1'
#
loop_
_entity.id
_entity.type
_entity.pdbx_description
1 polymer ?
#
loop_
_entity_poly.entity_id
_entity_poly.type
_entity_poly.pdbx_seq_one_letter_code
_entity_poly.pdbx_strand_id
1 'polypeptide(L)'
;MLKGLQALLASGLLLDPMVLLGIVTGSAFYFGLNSEQITAIYFDYRFYGLAAVVSVLYNFVWRPAYLRGGVSIDYQATSVNSVFSFLKVVISSLLVMSFISLISFGGDDSEDYHSIDNFEAQLKQ
;
A
#
# COMPACT_ATOMS: atom_id res chain seq x y z
N MET A 1 26.98 0.82 5.67
CA MET A 1 25.54 0.85 5.28
C MET A 1 24.66 -0.07 6.12
N LEU A 2 25.15 -1.23 6.61
CA LEU A 2 24.37 -2.13 7.48
C LEU A 2 23.78 -1.48 8.75
N LYS A 3 24.52 -0.55 9.40
CA LYS A 3 24.03 0.13 10.62
C LYS A 3 22.74 0.94 10.38
N GLY A 4 22.54 1.47 9.18
CA GLY A 4 21.32 2.19 8.80
C GLY A 4 20.13 1.26 8.64
N LEU A 5 20.32 0.11 7.98
CA LEU A 5 19.29 -0.93 7.85
C LEU A 5 18.91 -1.52 9.21
N GLN A 6 19.89 -1.73 10.09
CA GLN A 6 19.66 -2.20 11.45
C GLN A 6 18.86 -1.19 12.27
N ALA A 7 19.13 0.11 12.14
CA ALA A 7 18.33 1.15 12.78
C ALA A 7 16.89 1.21 12.22
N LEU A 8 16.71 0.96 10.93
CA LEU A 8 15.40 0.90 10.27
C LEU A 8 14.55 -0.26 10.78
N LEU A 9 15.17 -1.42 11.01
CA LEU A 9 14.52 -2.59 11.61
C LEU A 9 14.25 -2.38 13.11
N ALA A 10 15.23 -1.84 13.84
CA ALA A 10 15.09 -1.60 15.28
C ALA A 10 14.00 -0.57 15.60
N SER A 11 13.85 0.47 14.76
CA SER A 11 12.76 1.44 14.88
C SER A 11 11.39 0.89 14.48
N GLY A 12 11.34 -0.28 13.85
CA GLY A 12 10.11 -0.88 13.35
C GLY A 12 9.51 -0.17 12.15
N LEU A 13 10.19 0.84 11.57
CA LEU A 13 9.65 1.67 10.50
C LEU A 13 9.25 0.84 9.27
N LEU A 14 10.03 -0.18 8.92
CA LEU A 14 9.70 -1.10 7.82
C LEU A 14 8.43 -1.92 8.07
N LEU A 15 8.09 -2.14 9.34
CA LEU A 15 6.91 -2.89 9.76
C LEU A 15 5.72 -1.98 10.05
N ASP A 16 5.86 -0.66 9.82
CA ASP A 16 4.74 0.25 9.89
C ASP A 16 3.69 -0.18 8.85
N PRO A 17 2.42 -0.32 9.25
CA PRO A 17 1.38 -0.82 8.35
C PRO A 17 1.23 -0.01 7.06
N MET A 18 1.47 1.31 7.09
CA MET A 18 1.42 2.15 5.89
C MET A 18 2.63 1.92 4.98
N VAL A 19 3.81 1.72 5.57
CA VAL A 19 5.04 1.41 4.82
C VAL A 19 4.93 0.04 4.16
N LEU A 20 4.42 -0.95 4.89
CA LEU A 20 4.15 -2.29 4.35
C LEU A 20 3.14 -2.26 3.20
N LEU A 21 2.08 -1.45 3.32
CA LEU A 21 1.15 -1.25 2.21
C LEU A 21 1.89 -0.73 0.97
N GLY A 22 2.71 0.31 1.12
CA GLY A 22 3.50 0.85 0.01
C GLY A 22 4.49 -0.16 -0.59
N ILE A 23 5.12 -0.99 0.23
CA ILE A 23 6.00 -2.08 -0.23
C ILE A 23 5.21 -3.09 -1.04
N VAL A 24 4.03 -3.51 -0.57
CA VAL A 24 3.15 -4.46 -1.29
C VAL A 24 2.71 -3.87 -2.63
N THR A 25 2.23 -2.63 -2.65
CA THR A 25 1.83 -1.93 -3.89
C THR A 25 3.00 -1.81 -4.87
N GLY A 26 4.14 -1.30 -4.40
CA GLY A 26 5.32 -1.07 -5.22
C GLY A 26 5.88 -2.37 -5.78
N SER A 27 5.88 -3.43 -4.97
CA SER A 27 6.26 -4.78 -5.44
C SER A 27 5.30 -5.28 -6.50
N ALA A 28 3.99 -5.08 -6.34
CA ALA A 28 3.00 -5.48 -7.32
C ALA A 28 3.22 -4.79 -8.68
N PHE A 29 3.50 -3.48 -8.68
CA PHE A 29 3.89 -2.77 -9.89
C PHE A 29 5.22 -3.25 -10.47
N TYR A 30 6.23 -3.50 -9.63
CA TYR A 30 7.54 -3.97 -10.07
C TYR A 30 7.48 -5.33 -10.78
N PHE A 31 6.63 -6.24 -10.32
CA PHE A 31 6.41 -7.54 -10.97
C PHE A 31 5.52 -7.48 -12.21
N GLY A 32 5.04 -6.28 -12.59
CA GLY A 32 4.22 -6.10 -13.79
C GLY A 32 2.78 -6.60 -13.65
N LEU A 33 2.24 -6.66 -12.43
CA LEU A 33 0.81 -6.97 -12.24
C LEU A 33 -0.05 -5.88 -12.89
N ASN A 34 -1.11 -6.29 -13.58
CA ASN A 34 -2.03 -5.36 -14.22
C ASN A 34 -2.85 -4.58 -13.18
N SER A 35 -3.33 -3.38 -13.53
CA SER A 35 -4.15 -2.51 -12.68
C SER A 35 -5.36 -3.24 -12.07
N GLU A 36 -6.00 -4.13 -12.82
CA GLU A 36 -7.11 -4.98 -12.33
C GLU A 36 -6.67 -5.97 -11.24
N GLN A 37 -5.49 -6.57 -11.40
CA GLN A 37 -4.95 -7.52 -10.42
C GLN A 37 -4.56 -6.82 -9.12
N ILE A 38 -3.99 -5.62 -9.24
CA ILE A 38 -3.62 -4.81 -8.07
C ILE A 38 -4.87 -4.34 -7.34
N THR A 39 -5.88 -3.84 -8.06
CA THR A 39 -7.15 -3.42 -7.44
C THR A 39 -7.89 -4.59 -6.78
N ALA A 40 -7.83 -5.80 -7.35
CA ALA A 40 -8.40 -7.00 -6.72
C ALA A 40 -7.80 -7.30 -5.33
N ILE A 41 -6.49 -7.07 -5.13
CA ILE A 41 -5.85 -7.21 -3.80
C ILE A 41 -6.50 -6.26 -2.78
N TYR A 42 -6.78 -5.03 -3.21
CA TYR A 42 -7.42 -4.03 -2.35
C TYR A 42 -8.92 -4.21 -2.15
N PHE A 43 -9.58 -5.10 -2.89
CA PHE A 43 -10.97 -5.50 -2.62
C PHE A 43 -11.08 -6.75 -1.74
N ASP A 44 -9.97 -7.46 -1.48
CA ASP A 44 -9.98 -8.67 -0.66
C ASP A 44 -10.07 -8.33 0.85
N TYR A 45 -11.09 -8.86 1.53
CA TYR A 45 -11.25 -8.70 2.98
C TYR A 45 -10.08 -9.29 3.78
N ARG A 46 -9.39 -10.31 3.23
CA ARG A 46 -8.24 -10.95 3.88
C ARG A 46 -7.05 -10.00 3.98
N PHE A 47 -6.88 -9.13 2.98
CA PHE A 47 -5.87 -8.09 3.00
C PHE A 47 -6.10 -7.13 4.18
N TYR A 48 -7.34 -6.68 4.38
CA TYR A 48 -7.68 -5.81 5.51
C TYR A 48 -7.63 -6.54 6.86
N GLY A 49 -7.97 -7.83 6.90
CA GLY A 49 -7.79 -8.66 8.08
C GLY A 49 -6.32 -8.74 8.52
N LEU A 50 -5.41 -8.98 7.56
CA LEU A 50 -3.96 -8.96 7.81
C LEU A 50 -3.48 -7.57 8.22
N ALA A 51 -3.95 -6.51 7.56
CA ALA A 51 -3.61 -5.14 7.92
C ALA A 51 -4.02 -4.81 9.37
N ALA A 52 -5.20 -5.25 9.82
CA ALA A 52 -5.65 -5.06 11.20
C ALA A 52 -4.73 -5.78 12.20
N VAL A 53 -4.36 -7.03 11.91
CA VAL A 53 -3.43 -7.81 12.75
C VAL A 53 -2.06 -7.11 12.82
N VAL A 54 -1.53 -6.68 11.68
CA VAL A 54 -0.23 -5.99 11.61
C VAL A 54 -0.28 -4.65 12.34
N SER A 55 -1.36 -3.87 12.22
CA SER A 55 -1.54 -2.62 12.96
C SER A 55 -1.54 -2.83 14.47
N VAL A 56 -2.18 -3.88 14.97
CA VAL A 56 -2.15 -4.24 16.39
C VAL A 56 -0.74 -4.65 16.81
N LEU A 57 -0.13 -5.61 16.11
CA LEU A 57 1.22 -6.09 16.46
C LEU A 57 2.26 -4.98 16.45
N TYR A 58 2.23 -4.10 15.44
CA TYR A 58 3.15 -2.98 15.33
C TYR A 58 3.02 -2.01 16.51
N ASN A 59 1.79 -1.63 16.89
CA ASN A 59 1.58 -0.71 17.98
C ASN A 59 1.95 -1.32 19.34
N PHE A 60 1.72 -2.61 19.55
CA PHE A 60 2.08 -3.24 20.82
C PHE A 60 3.58 -3.54 20.95
N VAL A 61 4.27 -3.85 19.85
CA VAL A 61 5.71 -4.21 19.88
C VAL A 61 6.61 -2.98 19.74
N TRP A 62 6.30 -2.04 18.83
CA TRP A 62 7.17 -0.90 18.52
C TRP A 62 6.66 0.45 19.02
N ARG A 63 5.35 0.63 19.20
CA ARG A 63 4.77 1.90 19.67
C ARG A 63 3.80 1.77 20.87
N PRO A 64 4.17 1.02 21.94
CA PRO A 64 3.29 0.92 23.10
C PRO A 64 3.14 2.30 23.76
N ALA A 65 1.91 2.68 24.06
CA ALA A 65 1.63 3.84 24.89
C ALA A 65 1.81 3.44 26.35
N TYR A 66 2.45 4.30 27.15
CA TYR A 66 2.68 4.04 28.57
C TYR A 66 1.86 5.00 29.43
N LEU A 67 1.40 4.50 30.57
CA LEU A 67 0.77 5.32 31.60
C LEU A 67 1.77 6.33 32.17
N ARG A 68 1.23 7.38 32.79
CA ARG A 68 2.03 8.45 33.41
C ARG A 68 3.00 7.84 34.43
N GLY A 69 4.29 7.86 34.12
CA GLY A 69 5.35 7.20 34.91
C GLY A 69 6.13 6.11 34.15
N GLY A 70 5.69 5.70 32.95
CA GLY A 70 6.48 4.86 32.03
C GLY A 70 6.64 3.38 32.42
N VAL A 71 6.09 2.96 33.57
CA VAL A 71 6.27 1.59 34.10
C VAL A 71 5.25 0.61 33.53
N SER A 72 4.03 1.07 33.26
CA SER A 72 2.93 0.22 32.79
C SER A 72 2.42 0.67 31.43
N ILE A 73 2.11 -0.30 30.57
CA ILE A 73 1.50 -0.06 29.27
C ILE A 73 0.07 0.43 29.48
N ASP A 74 -0.27 1.55 28.85
CA ASP A 74 -1.64 2.00 28.69
C ASP A 74 -2.28 1.19 27.55
N TYR A 75 -2.92 0.08 27.92
CA TYR A 75 -3.59 -0.81 26.98
C TYR A 75 -4.71 -0.10 26.21
N GLN A 76 -5.39 0.86 26.85
CA GLN A 76 -6.47 1.60 26.21
C GLN A 76 -5.90 2.52 25.13
N ALA A 77 -4.91 3.36 25.45
CA ALA A 77 -4.28 4.23 24.47
C ALA A 77 -3.58 3.44 23.34
N THR A 78 -2.93 2.33 23.67
CA THR A 78 -2.26 1.47 22.66
C THR A 78 -3.26 0.80 21.72
N SER A 79 -4.41 0.34 22.23
CA SER A 79 -5.49 -0.20 21.39
C SER A 79 -6.08 0.86 20.47
N VAL A 80 -6.31 2.08 20.96
CA VAL A 80 -6.82 3.20 20.16
C VAL A 80 -5.83 3.56 19.05
N ASN A 81 -4.53 3.64 19.36
CA ASN A 81 -3.49 3.86 18.36
C ASN A 81 -3.46 2.75 17.30
N SER A 82 -3.68 1.50 17.69
CA SER A 82 -3.79 0.36 16.77
C SER A 82 -4.96 0.52 15.80
N VAL A 83 -6.13 0.92 16.29
CA VAL A 83 -7.31 1.20 15.47
C VAL A 83 -7.06 2.36 14.51
N PHE A 84 -6.48 3.47 14.98
CA PHE A 84 -6.12 4.60 14.12
C PHE A 84 -5.08 4.22 13.07
N SER A 85 -4.10 3.39 13.43
CA SER A 85 -3.11 2.87 12.49
C SER A 85 -3.77 2.04 11.40
N PHE A 86 -4.72 1.17 11.75
CA PHE A 86 -5.50 0.43 10.77
C PHE A 86 -6.36 1.34 9.88
N LEU A 87 -7.06 2.32 10.46
CA LEU A 87 -7.86 3.29 9.70
C LEU A 87 -7.01 4.06 8.69
N LYS A 88 -5.78 4.44 9.04
CA LYS A 88 -4.83 5.05 8.11
C LYS A 88 -4.53 4.14 6.92
N VAL A 89 -4.34 2.83 7.15
CA VAL A 89 -4.13 1.86 6.06
C VAL A 89 -5.34 1.79 5.14
N VAL A 90 -6.56 1.78 5.69
CA VAL A 90 -7.79 1.77 4.88
C VAL A 90 -7.88 3.03 4.02
N ILE A 91 -7.66 4.21 4.60
CA ILE A 91 -7.69 5.48 3.84
C ILE A 91 -6.59 5.50 2.77
N SER A 92 -5.38 5.05 3.10
CA SER A 92 -4.29 4.94 2.13
C SER A 92 -4.59 3.95 1.01
N SER A 93 -5.28 2.85 1.29
CA SER A 93 -5.71 1.88 0.27
C SER A 93 -6.64 2.54 -0.75
N LEU A 94 -7.59 3.36 -0.30
CA LEU A 94 -8.49 4.11 -1.17
C LEU A 94 -7.75 5.15 -2.03
N LEU A 95 -6.78 5.84 -1.44
CA LEU A 95 -5.92 6.80 -2.15
C LEU A 95 -5.08 6.10 -3.22
N VAL A 96 -4.51 4.94 -2.91
CA VAL A 96 -3.77 4.13 -3.89
C VAL A 96 -4.69 3.70 -5.01
N MET A 97 -5.86 3.12 -4.73
CA MET A 97 -6.83 2.76 -5.78
C MET A 97 -7.16 3.95 -6.69
N SER A 98 -7.38 5.13 -6.10
CA SER A 98 -7.66 6.37 -6.85
C SER A 98 -6.49 6.75 -7.77
N PHE A 99 -5.25 6.61 -7.28
CA PHE A 99 -4.04 6.87 -8.05
C PHE A 99 -3.85 5.87 -9.20
N ILE A 100 -4.11 4.58 -8.96
CA ILE A 100 -4.04 3.54 -10.00
C ILE A 100 -5.07 3.83 -11.10
N SER A 101 -6.29 4.20 -10.73
CA SER A 101 -7.33 4.58 -11.68
C SER A 101 -6.91 5.79 -12.53
N LEU A 102 -6.24 6.78 -11.95
CA LEU A 102 -5.73 7.95 -12.68
C LEU A 102 -4.63 7.57 -13.69
N ILE A 103 -3.68 6.72 -13.30
CA ILE A 103 -2.62 6.27 -14.22
C ILE A 103 -3.21 5.42 -15.34
N SER A 104 -4.14 4.52 -15.02
CA SER A 104 -4.77 3.64 -16.02
C SER A 104 -5.53 4.46 -17.08
N PHE A 105 -6.23 5.52 -16.66
CA PHE A 105 -6.96 6.38 -17.60
C PHE A 105 -6.04 7.24 -18.49
N GLY A 106 -4.84 7.58 -18.01
CA GLY A 106 -3.86 8.35 -18.79
C GLY A 106 -2.98 7.49 -19.73
N GLY A 107 -3.10 6.17 -19.70
CA GLY A 107 -2.28 5.25 -20.49
C GLY A 107 -2.93 4.79 -21.81
N ASP A 108 -4.25 4.89 -21.94
CA ASP A 108 -5.01 4.33 -23.08
C ASP A 108 -4.94 5.15 -24.37
N ASP A 109 -4.36 6.36 -24.37
CA ASP A 109 -4.32 7.24 -25.56
C ASP A 109 -3.15 6.91 -26.53
N SER A 110 -2.45 5.78 -26.38
CA SER A 110 -1.23 5.49 -27.16
C SER A 110 -1.30 4.29 -28.13
N GLU A 111 -2.43 3.57 -28.21
CA GLU A 111 -2.57 2.40 -29.12
C GLU A 111 -3.25 2.70 -30.48
N ASP A 112 -3.70 3.94 -30.74
CA ASP A 112 -4.41 4.29 -31.98
C ASP A 112 -3.51 4.75 -33.15
N TYR A 113 -2.19 4.52 -33.10
CA TYR A 113 -1.28 4.88 -34.19
C TYR A 113 -0.99 3.74 -35.17
N HIS A 114 -1.33 2.48 -34.85
CA HIS A 114 -1.05 1.34 -35.73
C HIS A 114 -2.18 0.97 -36.71
N SER A 115 -3.35 1.58 -36.56
CA SER A 115 -4.54 1.34 -37.40
C SER A 115 -4.62 2.27 -38.62
N ILE A 116 -3.93 3.42 -38.62
CA ILE A 116 -3.95 4.38 -39.74
C ILE A 116 -3.06 3.92 -40.91
N ASP A 117 -1.90 3.31 -40.63
CA ASP A 117 -0.99 2.84 -41.68
C ASP A 117 -1.58 1.72 -42.56
N ASN A 118 -2.43 0.87 -41.98
CA ASN A 118 -3.11 -0.19 -42.72
C ASN A 118 -4.31 0.31 -43.56
N PHE A 119 -4.86 1.49 -43.24
CA PHE A 119 -5.97 2.06 -44.00
C PHE A 119 -5.48 2.80 -45.25
N GLU A 120 -4.34 3.50 -45.16
CA GLU A 120 -3.71 4.11 -46.34
C GLU A 120 -3.15 3.07 -47.33
N ALA A 121 -2.71 1.91 -46.84
CA ALA A 121 -2.23 0.82 -47.69
C ALA A 121 -3.36 0.16 -48.52
N GLN A 122 -4.61 0.18 -48.03
CA GLN A 122 -5.77 -0.38 -48.75
C GLN A 122 -6.41 0.59 -49.74
N LEU A 123 -6.21 1.90 -49.58
CA LEU A 123 -6.73 2.93 -50.50
C LEU A 123 -5.85 3.13 -51.76
N LYS A 124 -4.68 2.47 -51.83
CA LYS A 124 -3.75 2.53 -52.98
C LYS A 124 -3.76 1.26 -53.86
N GLN A 125 -4.67 0.31 -53.63
CA GLN A 125 -4.97 -0.78 -54.56
C GLN A 125 -6.24 -0.48 -55.35
#